data_AF-A0A9D6QI07-F1
#
_entry.id   AF-A0A9D6QI07-F1
#
_cell.length_a   1.000
_cell.length_b   1.000
_cell.length_c   1.000
_cell.angle_alpha   90.00
_cell.angle_beta   90.00
_cell.angle_gamma   90.00
#
_symmetry.space_group_name_H-M   'P 1'
#
loop_
_entity.id
_entity.type
_entity.pdbx_description
1 polymer ?
#
loop_
_entity_poly.entity_id
_entity_poly.type
_entity_poly.pdbx_seq_one_letter_code
_entity_poly.pdbx_strand_id
1 'polypeptide(L)'
;MSSTLQVKTTRRTELLDITREVQRAIRDSSVKSGVCHLYVPHTTAGITINENADPDVPRDIEAAMDRLVPKGGPYKHYEGNADAHIKSTL
;
A
#
# COMPACT_ATOMS: atom_id res chain seq x y z
N MET A 1 -7.86 20.54 -3.18
CA MET A 1 -7.40 19.95 -4.45
C MET A 1 -7.32 18.44 -4.28
N SER A 2 -7.81 17.68 -5.26
CA SER A 2 -7.75 16.22 -5.26
C SER A 2 -7.03 15.76 -6.54
N SER A 3 -6.11 14.81 -6.40
CA SER A 3 -5.42 14.17 -7.52
C SER A 3 -5.53 12.66 -7.34
N THR A 4 -5.60 11.92 -8.46
CA THR A 4 -5.66 10.47 -8.46
C THR A 4 -4.35 9.92 -9.02
N LEU A 5 -3.71 9.05 -8.26
CA LEU A 5 -2.50 8.34 -8.66
C LEU A 5 -2.87 6.92 -9.09
N GLN A 6 -2.47 6.52 -10.30
CA GLN A 6 -2.61 5.15 -10.78
C GLN A 6 -1.34 4.38 -10.44
N VAL A 7 -1.46 3.33 -9.63
CA VAL A 7 -0.35 2.49 -9.21
C VAL A 7 -0.57 1.10 -9.79
N LYS A 8 0.38 0.63 -10.60
CA LYS A 8 0.32 -0.70 -11.20
C LYS A 8 1.13 -1.68 -10.37
N THR A 9 0.49 -2.70 -9.83
CA THR A 9 1.16 -3.83 -9.16
C THR A 9 1.49 -4.92 -10.17
N THR A 10 2.51 -5.72 -9.84
CA THR A 10 2.97 -6.86 -10.64
C THR A 10 2.99 -8.15 -9.84
N ARG A 11 3.05 -8.07 -8.51
CA ARG A 11 2.99 -9.20 -7.60
C ARG A 11 1.72 -9.15 -6.76
N ARG A 12 1.37 -10.28 -6.16
CA ARG A 12 0.15 -10.39 -5.35
C ARG A 12 0.24 -9.61 -4.04
N THR A 13 1.40 -9.68 -3.40
CA THR A 13 1.78 -8.86 -2.24
C THR A 13 2.99 -8.05 -2.69
N GLU A 14 2.91 -6.73 -2.60
CA GLU A 14 3.95 -5.83 -3.11
C GLU A 14 3.88 -4.48 -2.38
N LEU A 15 5.00 -4.03 -1.84
CA LEU A 15 5.18 -2.66 -1.38
C LEU A 15 5.82 -1.83 -2.49
N LEU A 16 5.09 -0.81 -2.94
CA LEU A 16 5.53 0.13 -3.96
C LEU A 16 5.75 1.51 -3.34
N ASP A 17 6.94 2.07 -3.53
CA ASP A 17 7.21 3.46 -3.16
C ASP A 17 6.54 4.41 -4.15
N ILE A 18 5.59 5.21 -3.66
CA ILE A 18 4.86 6.24 -4.41
C ILE A 18 5.26 7.67 -4.01
N THR A 19 6.34 7.81 -3.23
CA THR A 19 6.75 9.10 -2.65
C THR A 19 6.99 10.15 -3.73
N ARG A 20 7.60 9.76 -4.86
CA ARG A 20 7.94 10.69 -5.95
C ARG A 20 6.69 11.24 -6.64
N GLU A 21 5.68 10.41 -6.83
CA GLU A 21 4.41 10.73 -7.46
C GLU A 21 3.57 11.62 -6.54
N VAL A 22 3.53 11.31 -5.24
CA VAL A 22 2.88 12.16 -4.23
C VAL A 22 3.55 13.54 -4.18
N GLN A 23 4.88 13.59 -4.14
CA GLN A 23 5.61 14.87 -4.17
C GLN A 23 5.34 15.66 -5.46
N ARG A 24 5.20 14.99 -6.61
CA ARG A 24 4.82 15.65 -7.87
C ARG A 24 3.43 16.26 -7.75
N ALA A 25 2.44 15.51 -7.28
CA ALA A 25 1.08 16.01 -7.09
C ALA A 25 1.03 17.21 -6.13
N ILE A 26 1.82 17.21 -5.06
CA ILE A 26 1.92 18.34 -4.13
C ILE A 26 2.57 19.55 -4.82
N ARG A 27 3.67 19.39 -5.56
CA ARG A 27 4.30 20.50 -6.29
C ARG A 27 3.35 21.13 -7.29
N ASP A 28 2.62 20.31 -8.05
CA ASP A 28 1.66 20.76 -9.05
C ASP A 28 0.45 21.48 -8.42
N SER A 29 0.16 21.22 -7.15
CA SER A 29 -0.92 21.89 -6.42
C SER A 29 -0.65 23.34 -6.03
N SER A 30 0.60 23.80 -6.13
CA SER A 30 1.05 25.13 -5.68
C SER A 30 0.80 25.45 -4.19
N VAL A 31 0.34 24.48 -3.39
CA VAL A 31 0.15 24.62 -1.94
C VAL A 31 1.50 24.84 -1.26
N LYS A 32 1.58 25.83 -0.36
CA LYS A 32 2.81 26.15 0.39
C LYS A 32 2.86 25.54 1.79
N SER A 33 1.70 25.34 2.41
CA SER A 33 1.57 24.73 3.74
C SER A 33 0.18 24.11 3.87
N GLY A 34 0.09 22.95 4.53
CA GLY A 34 -1.16 22.23 4.72
C GLY A 34 -0.94 20.75 5.05
N VAL A 35 -2.01 19.97 4.91
CA VAL A 35 -2.01 18.52 5.14
C VAL A 35 -2.27 17.79 3.82
N CYS A 36 -1.48 16.75 3.55
CA CYS A 36 -1.72 15.84 2.44
C CYS A 36 -2.43 14.59 2.96
N HIS A 37 -3.67 14.36 2.51
CA HIS A 37 -4.40 13.14 2.79
C HIS A 37 -4.20 12.16 1.63
N LEU A 38 -3.73 10.96 1.96
CA LEU A 38 -3.64 9.84 1.03
C LEU A 38 -4.71 8.82 1.39
N TYR A 39 -5.40 8.30 0.38
CA TYR A 39 -6.47 7.32 0.55
C TYR A 39 -6.40 6.29 -0.57
N VAL A 40 -6.57 5.02 -0.20
CA VAL A 40 -6.69 3.90 -1.14
C VAL A 40 -8.15 3.44 -1.16
N PRO A 41 -8.85 3.52 -2.30
CA PRO A 41 -10.25 3.10 -2.42
C PRO A 41 -10.43 1.58 -2.54
N HIS A 42 -9.38 0.80 -2.34
CA HIS A 42 -9.37 -0.66 -2.51
C HIS A 42 -9.33 -1.35 -1.14
N THR A 43 -10.26 -2.25 -0.88
CA THR A 43 -10.35 -2.98 0.40
C THR A 43 -9.29 -4.07 0.56
N THR A 44 -8.47 -4.33 -0.46
CA THR A 44 -7.39 -5.33 -0.50
C THR A 44 -6.01 -4.69 -0.69
N ALA A 45 -5.91 -3.37 -0.52
CA ALA A 45 -4.65 -2.64 -0.52
C ALA A 45 -4.68 -1.55 0.56
N GLY A 46 -3.51 -1.06 0.96
CA GLY A 46 -3.37 -0.05 2.02
C GLY A 46 -2.28 0.97 1.71
N ILE A 47 -2.13 1.93 2.61
CA ILE A 47 -1.03 2.91 2.61
C ILE A 47 -0.29 2.74 3.93
N THR A 48 1.04 2.69 3.85
CA THR A 48 1.91 2.72 5.02
C THR A 48 3.06 3.69 4.78
N ILE A 49 3.69 4.12 5.86
CA ILE A 49 4.93 4.91 5.83
C ILE A 49 5.97 4.12 6.60
N ASN A 50 7.07 3.78 5.94
CA ASN A 50 8.17 3.05 6.53
C ASN A 50 9.51 3.47 5.88
N GLU A 51 10.59 2.80 6.25
CA GLU A 51 11.92 3.04 5.67
C GLU A 51 11.95 2.75 4.16
N ASN A 52 12.69 3.60 3.43
CA ASN A 52 12.88 3.51 1.98
C ASN A 52 14.37 3.63 1.58
N ALA A 53 15.29 3.36 2.51
CA ALA A 53 16.73 3.39 2.26
C ALA A 53 17.27 1.99 1.95
N ASP A 54 16.87 1.00 2.74
CA ASP A 54 17.22 -0.40 2.53
C ASP A 54 16.11 -1.14 1.77
N PRO A 55 16.39 -1.69 0.57
CA PRO A 55 15.40 -2.46 -0.20
C PRO A 55 14.97 -3.78 0.46
N ASP A 56 15.67 -4.26 1.48
CA ASP A 56 15.30 -5.48 2.19
C ASP A 56 14.17 -5.26 3.21
N VAL A 57 14.02 -4.04 3.76
CA VAL A 57 12.91 -3.71 4.68
C VAL A 57 11.52 -3.98 4.08
N PRO A 58 11.16 -3.45 2.88
CA PRO A 58 9.86 -3.78 2.29
C PRO A 58 9.71 -5.27 1.99
N ARG A 59 10.79 -5.98 1.61
CA ARG A 59 10.75 -7.43 1.36
C ARG A 59 10.47 -8.21 2.63
N ASP A 60 11.07 -7.82 3.74
CA ASP A 60 10.85 -8.42 5.06
C ASP A 60 9.42 -8.18 5.54
N ILE A 61 8.87 -6.98 5.33
CA ILE A 61 7.48 -6.66 5.65
C ILE A 61 6.53 -7.53 4.82
N GLU A 62 6.73 -7.62 3.51
CA GLU A 62 5.92 -8.50 2.64
C GLU A 62 5.98 -9.96 3.11
N ALA A 63 7.18 -10.48 3.39
CA ALA A 63 7.38 -11.85 3.86
C ALA A 63 6.80 -12.09 5.26
N ALA A 64 6.84 -11.09 6.15
CA ALA A 64 6.22 -11.15 7.46
C ALA A 64 4.69 -11.17 7.35
N MET A 65 4.10 -10.30 6.53
CA MET A 65 2.66 -10.27 6.28
C MET A 65 2.15 -11.57 5.67
N ASP A 66 2.89 -12.15 4.71
CA ASP A 66 2.53 -13.44 4.11
C ASP A 66 2.66 -14.62 5.10
N ARG A 67 3.54 -14.53 6.11
CA ARG A 67 3.63 -15.53 7.20
C ARG A 67 2.52 -15.36 8.23
N LEU A 68 2.23 -14.13 8.64
CA LEU A 68 1.21 -13.82 9.66
C LEU A 68 -0.21 -14.02 9.13
N VAL A 69 -0.43 -13.69 7.87
CA VAL A 69 -1.73 -13.74 7.20
C VAL A 69 -1.56 -14.50 5.88
N PRO A 70 -1.40 -15.83 5.93
CA PRO A 70 -1.09 -16.62 4.74
C PRO A 70 -2.25 -16.67 3.77
N LYS A 71 -1.94 -16.63 2.48
CA LYS A 71 -2.92 -16.90 1.41
C LYS A 71 -3.46 -18.33 1.57
N GLY A 72 -4.77 -18.49 1.47
CA GLY A 72 -5.41 -19.81 1.60
C GLY A 72 -5.38 -20.37 3.02
N GLY A 73 -5.13 -19.51 4.03
CA GLY A 73 -5.41 -19.84 5.42
C GLY A 73 -6.90 -20.21 5.64
N PRO A 74 -7.27 -20.66 6.85
CA PRO A 74 -8.61 -21.18 7.17
C PRO A 74 -9.67 -20.05 7.26
N TYR A 75 -9.78 -19.24 6.22
CA TYR A 75 -10.74 -18.15 6.11
C TYR A 75 -12.05 -18.64 5.50
N LYS A 76 -13.16 -18.05 5.95
CA LYS A 76 -14.50 -18.38 5.42
C LYS A 76 -14.82 -17.71 4.09
N HIS A 77 -14.14 -16.62 3.76
CA HIS A 77 -14.40 -15.87 2.55
C HIS A 77 -13.82 -16.61 1.32
N TYR A 78 -14.67 -16.87 0.33
CA TYR A 78 -14.40 -17.87 -0.72
C TYR A 78 -13.64 -17.33 -1.93
N GLU A 79 -13.53 -16.01 -2.12
CA GLU A 79 -12.90 -15.42 -3.31
C GLU A 79 -11.37 -15.58 -3.35
N GLY A 80 -10.75 -16.06 -2.26
CA GLY A 80 -9.31 -16.33 -2.21
C GLY A 80 -8.42 -15.10 -1.98
N ASN A 81 -9.00 -13.99 -1.51
CA ASN A 81 -8.35 -12.72 -1.18
C ASN A 81 -8.58 -12.29 0.29
N ALA A 82 -9.10 -13.19 1.14
CA ALA A 82 -9.35 -12.89 2.55
C ALA A 82 -8.09 -12.40 3.28
N ASP A 83 -6.93 -12.96 2.94
CA ASP A 83 -5.64 -12.51 3.46
C ASP A 83 -5.32 -11.06 3.07
N ALA A 84 -5.71 -10.62 1.87
CA ALA A 84 -5.47 -9.26 1.40
C ALA A 84 -6.37 -8.25 2.14
N HIS A 85 -7.61 -8.62 2.46
CA HIS A 85 -8.49 -7.81 3.31
C HIS A 85 -7.96 -7.66 4.74
N ILE A 86 -7.36 -8.72 5.29
CA ILE A 86 -6.78 -8.66 6.63
C ILE A 86 -5.51 -7.80 6.59
N LYS A 87 -4.62 -8.01 5.61
CA LYS A 87 -3.38 -7.22 5.43
C LYS A 87 -3.66 -5.73 5.20
N SER A 88 -4.74 -5.36 4.52
CA SER A 88 -5.11 -3.95 4.31
C SER A 88 -5.70 -3.27 5.56
N THR A 89 -6.11 -4.05 6.56
CA THR A 89 -6.63 -3.55 7.84
C THR A 89 -5.51 -3.27 8.85
N LEU A 90 -4.36 -3.92 8.69
CA LEU A 90 -3.17 -3.77 9.54
C LEU A 90 -2.32 -2.57 9.13
#